data_AF-A0A934LKN2-F1
#
_entry.id   AF-A0A934LKN2-F1
#
_cell.length_a   1.000
_cell.length_b   1.000
_cell.length_c   1.000
_cell.angle_alpha   90.00
_cell.angle_beta   90.00
_cell.angle_gamma   90.00
#
_symmetry.space_group_name_H-M   'P 1'
#
loop_
_entity.id
_entity.type
_entity.pdbx_description
1 polymer ?
#
loop_
_entity_poly.entity_id
_entity_poly.type
_entity_poly.pdbx_seq_one_letter_code
_entity_poly.pdbx_strand_id
1 'polypeptide(L)'
;MLHIALRFHEKGRYESYSPTDTPRSRKPKISGYQLVKPSYHILKLLVGDQVTDIPRSRIVEYHYVTVAETVRQQGSYFILPVTDSQLQQIEAITQTELRPPVYLWRDDQWWTLPQLEIYNTGEMTTMRTTIGDLFGNVHEIREHQIEKSGLRIRSTYEPSQGPGFELTRTKPNTRPDGPANVPTTITGNGMVLEWKRGYEDKPPVWWLRDEQRVSKAQSATYRHYGVIKATPHARWSKGFAAWYYTGGSQPPSKWLELVGYSHAPSLAMPPELVQMIEETLAADQAVEREPLIPLSLYDANTGKHEWNYGNPDVWCKLVHPETHWLFFVANASLTERSLYGYKLKLGEGTVTGQWVTLSLDELTDPAIQRDPQFMRQSLRRAIEQVAATSKKFLPDELGILTDAECRRRAFEERHQAYLAEVERKRALEAAMKPYHEFQAALRMCQTFAEGLHHLTSCKALPAQSTPPIDDPWS
;
A
#
# COMPACT_ATOMS: atom_id res chain seq x y z
N MET A 1 15.08 -18.49 -22.66
CA MET A 1 16.20 -17.94 -21.87
C MET A 1 15.68 -17.65 -20.48
N LEU A 2 16.21 -18.33 -19.47
CA LEU A 2 15.77 -18.21 -18.09
C LEU A 2 16.24 -16.89 -17.48
N HIS A 3 15.42 -16.30 -16.61
CA HIS A 3 15.79 -15.10 -15.86
C HIS A 3 15.43 -15.27 -14.39
N ILE A 4 16.27 -14.76 -13.50
CA ILE A 4 16.00 -14.69 -12.05
C ILE A 4 15.75 -13.24 -11.65
N ALA A 5 14.71 -13.02 -10.85
CA ALA A 5 14.46 -11.78 -10.13
C ALA A 5 14.94 -11.89 -8.68
N LEU A 6 15.88 -11.02 -8.28
CA LEU A 6 16.38 -10.92 -6.91
C LEU A 6 15.84 -9.65 -6.26
N ARG A 7 15.04 -9.78 -5.21
CA ARG A 7 14.54 -8.61 -4.46
C ARG A 7 15.68 -7.94 -3.68
N PHE A 8 15.73 -6.61 -3.71
CA PHE A 8 16.57 -5.79 -2.86
C PHE A 8 15.78 -4.63 -2.26
N HIS A 9 16.38 -3.92 -1.30
CA HIS A 9 15.90 -2.63 -0.83
C HIS A 9 16.97 -1.56 -1.10
N GLU A 10 16.64 -0.54 -1.89
CA GLU A 10 17.54 0.60 -2.10
C GLU A 10 17.68 1.38 -0.79
N LYS A 11 18.92 1.67 -0.37
CA LYS A 11 19.22 2.42 0.86
C LYS A 11 19.85 3.79 0.60
N GLY A 12 19.82 4.22 -0.66
CA GLY A 12 20.33 5.51 -1.13
C GLY A 12 21.72 5.40 -1.73
N ARG A 13 22.40 6.55 -1.85
CA ARG A 13 23.73 6.65 -2.47
C ARG A 13 24.82 6.84 -1.43
N TYR A 14 25.87 6.04 -1.56
CA TYR A 14 27.04 5.98 -0.71
C TYR A 14 28.22 6.60 -1.44
N GLU A 15 29.17 7.18 -0.72
CA GLU A 15 30.43 7.62 -1.33
C GLU A 15 31.34 6.41 -1.52
N SER A 16 31.86 6.22 -2.73
CA SER A 16 32.85 5.17 -2.98
C SER A 16 34.08 5.41 -2.11
N TYR A 17 34.49 4.42 -1.32
CA TYR A 17 35.69 4.53 -0.52
C TYR A 17 36.82 3.73 -1.18
N SER A 18 37.54 4.33 -2.13
CA SER A 18 38.81 3.75 -2.57
C SER A 18 39.87 3.99 -1.50
N PRO A 19 40.71 2.98 -1.15
CA PRO A 19 41.88 3.18 -0.29
C PRO A 19 42.87 4.22 -0.85
N THR A 20 42.82 4.52 -2.15
CA THR A 20 43.69 5.47 -2.85
C THR A 20 43.11 6.88 -2.99
N ASP A 21 41.90 7.15 -2.52
CA ASP A 21 41.27 8.47 -2.66
C ASP A 21 41.96 9.53 -1.80
N THR A 22 42.44 10.61 -2.43
CA THR A 22 42.92 11.78 -1.68
C THR A 22 41.75 12.50 -0.99
N PRO A 23 41.93 13.04 0.23
CA PRO A 23 40.83 13.56 1.06
C PRO A 23 40.17 14.86 0.57
N ARG A 24 40.47 15.31 -0.66
CA ARG A 24 39.91 16.54 -1.26
C ARG A 24 39.12 16.32 -2.56
N SER A 25 39.10 15.12 -3.13
CA SER A 25 38.26 14.83 -4.30
C SER A 25 36.79 14.65 -3.88
N ARG A 26 35.85 15.12 -4.72
CA ARG A 26 34.42 14.77 -4.55
C ARG A 26 34.25 13.31 -4.97
N LYS A 27 34.12 12.41 -3.99
CA LYS A 27 33.93 10.98 -4.23
C LYS A 27 32.63 10.73 -5.02
N PRO A 28 32.64 9.87 -6.05
CA PRO A 28 31.42 9.52 -6.77
C PRO A 28 30.43 8.83 -5.84
N LYS A 29 29.14 9.16 -6.02
CA LYS A 29 28.05 8.63 -5.21
C LYS A 29 27.41 7.43 -5.90
N ILE A 30 27.78 6.24 -5.43
CA ILE A 30 27.32 4.93 -5.93
C ILE A 30 26.05 4.48 -5.19
N SER A 31 25.08 3.90 -5.91
CA SER A 31 23.86 3.36 -5.30
C SER A 31 24.17 2.11 -4.48
N GLY A 32 23.60 2.03 -3.26
CA GLY A 32 23.77 0.89 -2.37
C GLY A 32 22.46 0.20 -2.05
N TYR A 33 22.52 -1.13 -2.05
CA TYR A 33 21.37 -2.03 -2.00
C TYR A 33 21.51 -2.98 -0.80
N GLN A 34 20.44 -3.12 -0.02
CA GLN A 34 20.33 -4.12 1.04
C GLN A 34 19.71 -5.39 0.45
N LEU A 35 20.38 -6.52 0.64
CA LEU A 35 19.97 -7.85 0.22
C LEU A 35 19.88 -8.76 1.45
N VAL A 36 18.93 -9.69 1.45
CA VAL A 36 18.97 -10.86 2.33
C VAL A 36 20.04 -11.85 1.86
N LYS A 37 20.54 -12.67 2.77
CA LYS A 37 21.66 -13.60 2.53
C LYS A 37 21.52 -14.49 1.27
N PRO A 38 20.38 -15.16 0.97
CA PRO A 38 20.20 -15.87 -0.30
C PRO A 38 20.39 -14.99 -1.54
N SER A 39 19.69 -13.86 -1.60
CA SER A 39 19.73 -12.94 -2.73
C SER A 39 21.12 -12.35 -2.94
N TYR A 40 21.89 -12.13 -1.86
CA TYR A 40 23.29 -11.74 -1.92
C TYR A 40 24.19 -12.83 -2.51
N HIS A 41 24.09 -14.08 -2.03
CA HIS A 41 24.89 -15.19 -2.54
C HIS A 41 24.59 -15.49 -4.01
N ILE A 42 23.31 -15.43 -4.42
CA ILE A 42 22.89 -15.61 -5.82
C ILE A 42 23.37 -14.43 -6.68
N LEU A 43 23.31 -13.19 -6.20
CA LEU A 43 23.84 -12.04 -6.93
C LEU A 43 25.36 -12.19 -7.16
N LYS A 44 26.13 -12.53 -6.12
CA LYS A 44 27.57 -12.82 -6.27
C LYS A 44 27.86 -13.98 -7.19
N LEU A 45 27.04 -15.05 -7.17
CA LEU A 45 27.19 -16.17 -8.09
C LEU A 45 26.99 -15.74 -9.56
N LEU A 46 25.99 -14.90 -9.83
CA LEU A 46 25.61 -14.55 -11.20
C LEU A 46 26.44 -13.43 -11.83
N VAL A 47 26.92 -12.45 -11.05
CA VAL A 47 27.68 -11.30 -11.59
C VAL A 47 29.08 -11.13 -11.01
N GLY A 48 29.51 -11.98 -10.08
CA GLY A 48 30.88 -12.06 -9.57
C GLY A 48 31.39 -10.75 -8.98
N ASP A 49 32.57 -10.33 -9.45
CA ASP A 49 33.28 -9.13 -8.98
C ASP A 49 32.53 -7.81 -9.26
N GLN A 50 31.43 -7.83 -10.03
CA GLN A 50 30.54 -6.69 -10.18
C GLN A 50 29.76 -6.35 -8.89
N VAL A 51 29.80 -7.22 -7.86
CA VAL A 51 29.24 -6.96 -6.52
C VAL A 51 30.34 -6.56 -5.55
N THR A 52 30.35 -5.30 -5.11
CA THR A 52 31.27 -4.83 -4.07
C THR A 52 30.53 -4.65 -2.74
N ASP A 53 30.99 -5.31 -1.69
CA ASP A 53 30.45 -5.18 -0.34
C ASP A 53 30.68 -3.78 0.24
N ILE A 54 29.65 -3.22 0.87
CA ILE A 54 29.74 -1.98 1.63
C ILE A 54 30.03 -2.33 3.10
N PRO A 55 31.22 -2.00 3.64
CA PRO A 55 31.55 -2.27 5.04
C PRO A 55 30.79 -1.31 5.97
N ARG A 56 29.52 -1.62 6.24
CA ARG A 56 28.65 -0.86 7.15
C ARG A 56 27.77 -1.72 8.07
N SER A 57 27.47 -2.97 7.73
CA SER A 57 26.58 -3.79 8.55
C SER A 57 27.33 -4.58 9.61
N ARG A 58 27.09 -4.27 10.89
CA ARG A 58 27.31 -5.20 12.01
C ARG A 58 26.11 -6.13 12.24
N ILE A 59 25.02 -5.96 11.46
CA ILE A 59 23.80 -6.77 11.54
C ILE A 59 23.97 -7.93 10.55
N VAL A 60 24.02 -9.15 11.09
CA VAL A 60 24.42 -10.37 10.36
C VAL A 60 23.41 -10.80 9.28
N GLU A 61 22.15 -10.40 9.41
CA GLU A 61 21.05 -10.82 8.53
C GLU A 61 21.08 -10.22 7.11
N TYR A 62 21.76 -9.09 6.92
CA TYR A 62 21.69 -8.31 5.68
C TYR A 62 23.05 -7.90 5.13
N HIS A 63 23.22 -8.14 3.84
CA HIS A 63 24.38 -7.68 3.08
C HIS A 63 24.04 -6.35 2.41
N TYR A 64 24.93 -5.38 2.55
CA TYR A 64 24.85 -4.09 1.85
C TYR A 64 25.88 -4.12 0.74
N VAL A 65 25.45 -3.96 -0.50
CA VAL A 65 26.33 -4.05 -1.68
C VAL A 65 26.14 -2.86 -2.59
N THR A 66 27.15 -2.62 -3.41
CA THR A 66 27.03 -1.85 -4.65
C THR A 66 27.21 -2.79 -5.83
N VAL A 67 26.58 -2.45 -6.95
CA VAL A 67 26.54 -3.29 -8.15
C VAL A 67 26.89 -2.42 -9.35
N ALA A 68 27.65 -2.96 -10.31
CA ALA A 68 27.95 -2.28 -11.56
C ALA A 68 26.69 -1.87 -12.34
N GLU A 69 26.74 -0.74 -13.06
CA GLU A 69 25.61 -0.16 -13.81
C GLU A 69 25.06 -1.08 -14.93
N THR A 70 25.81 -2.12 -15.29
CA THR A 70 25.45 -3.18 -16.24
C THR A 70 24.32 -4.09 -15.76
N VAL A 71 24.04 -4.16 -14.46
CA VAL A 71 22.99 -5.04 -13.93
C VAL A 71 21.60 -4.42 -14.11
N ARG A 72 20.75 -5.08 -14.89
CA ARG A 72 19.39 -4.63 -15.18
C ARG A 72 18.55 -4.60 -13.90
N GLN A 73 18.12 -3.40 -13.52
CA GLN A 73 17.17 -3.15 -12.44
C GLN A 73 15.75 -2.98 -12.99
N GLN A 74 14.75 -3.55 -12.31
CA GLN A 74 13.33 -3.31 -12.56
C GLN A 74 12.60 -3.14 -11.22
N GLY A 75 12.29 -1.89 -10.86
CA GLY A 75 11.77 -1.55 -9.54
C GLY A 75 12.76 -1.92 -8.43
N SER A 76 12.29 -2.74 -7.48
CA SER A 76 13.07 -3.26 -6.33
C SER A 76 13.69 -4.64 -6.60
N TYR A 77 13.90 -4.99 -7.87
CA TYR A 77 14.43 -6.30 -8.29
C TYR A 77 15.58 -6.15 -9.28
N PHE A 78 16.64 -6.95 -9.10
CA PHE A 78 17.63 -7.19 -10.15
C PHE A 78 17.12 -8.31 -11.05
N ILE A 79 17.18 -8.11 -12.36
CA ILE A 79 16.80 -9.10 -13.37
C ILE A 79 18.06 -9.60 -14.07
N LEU A 80 18.36 -10.88 -13.87
CA LEU A 80 19.59 -11.52 -14.32
C LEU A 80 19.27 -12.71 -15.21
N PRO A 81 19.89 -12.85 -16.40
CA PRO A 81 19.83 -14.10 -17.16
C PRO A 81 20.55 -15.21 -16.40
N VAL A 82 20.07 -16.46 -16.51
CA VAL A 82 20.71 -17.62 -15.88
C VAL A 82 20.83 -18.80 -16.85
N THR A 83 21.89 -19.60 -16.69
CA THR A 83 22.05 -20.92 -17.33
C THR A 83 21.47 -22.03 -16.45
N ASP A 84 21.26 -23.22 -17.02
CA ASP A 84 20.77 -24.38 -16.25
C ASP A 84 21.76 -24.84 -15.16
N SER A 85 23.07 -24.70 -15.42
CA SER A 85 24.12 -24.98 -14.42
C SER A 85 24.13 -23.97 -13.27
N GLN A 86 23.86 -22.69 -13.55
CA GLN A 86 23.67 -21.68 -12.50
C GLN A 86 22.37 -21.92 -11.74
N LEU A 87 21.30 -22.32 -12.42
CA LEU A 87 20.01 -22.60 -11.78
C LEU A 87 20.13 -23.66 -10.69
N GLN A 88 20.82 -24.78 -10.94
CA GLN A 88 21.08 -25.82 -9.93
C GLN A 88 21.81 -25.28 -8.69
N GLN A 89 22.75 -24.37 -8.87
CA GLN A 89 23.47 -23.72 -7.78
C GLN A 89 22.59 -22.71 -7.03
N ILE A 90 21.68 -22.04 -7.72
CA ILE A 90 20.67 -21.15 -7.12
C ILE A 90 19.67 -21.96 -6.28
N GLU A 91 19.18 -23.10 -6.79
CA GLU A 91 18.32 -24.03 -6.04
C GLU A 91 19.01 -24.48 -4.75
N ALA A 92 20.28 -24.88 -4.82
CA ALA A 92 21.05 -25.27 -3.64
C ALA A 92 21.16 -24.14 -2.60
N ILE A 93 21.25 -22.87 -3.03
CA ILE A 93 21.23 -21.72 -2.13
C ILE A 93 19.82 -21.52 -1.53
N THR A 94 18.75 -21.54 -2.35
CA THR A 94 17.38 -21.27 -1.87
C THR A 94 16.85 -22.34 -0.92
N GLN A 95 17.33 -23.57 -1.01
CA GLN A 95 17.00 -24.66 -0.07
C GLN A 95 17.58 -24.47 1.35
N THR A 96 18.51 -23.54 1.58
CA THR A 96 19.14 -23.33 2.90
C THR A 96 18.40 -22.36 3.82
N GLU A 97 17.46 -21.57 3.31
CA GLU A 97 16.89 -20.40 3.99
C GLU A 97 15.38 -20.33 3.78
N LEU A 98 14.66 -19.74 4.74
CA LEU A 98 13.20 -19.65 4.71
C LEU A 98 12.73 -18.53 3.77
N ARG A 99 11.85 -18.88 2.83
CA ARG A 99 11.18 -17.94 1.89
C ARG A 99 12.13 -16.92 1.21
N PRO A 100 13.23 -17.36 0.56
CA PRO A 100 14.11 -16.48 -0.21
C PRO A 100 13.30 -15.66 -1.24
N PRO A 101 13.48 -14.33 -1.32
CA PRO A 101 12.74 -13.47 -2.24
C PRO A 101 13.40 -13.49 -3.63
N VAL A 102 13.37 -14.68 -4.23
CA VAL A 102 14.04 -15.08 -5.47
C VAL A 102 12.99 -15.77 -6.34
N TYR A 103 12.83 -15.30 -7.59
CA TYR A 103 11.81 -15.81 -8.50
C TYR A 103 12.42 -16.15 -9.86
N LEU A 104 12.05 -17.29 -10.43
CA LEU A 104 12.45 -17.71 -11.78
C LEU A 104 11.36 -17.33 -12.78
N TRP A 105 11.72 -16.64 -13.86
CA TRP A 105 10.84 -16.47 -15.02
C TRP A 105 11.04 -17.62 -15.99
N ARG A 106 9.99 -18.40 -16.20
CA ARG A 106 9.93 -19.53 -17.13
C ARG A 106 8.50 -19.70 -17.62
N ASP A 107 8.34 -20.09 -18.89
CA ASP A 107 7.03 -20.39 -19.49
C ASP A 107 6.05 -19.20 -19.36
N ASP A 108 6.56 -17.98 -19.57
CA ASP A 108 5.89 -16.69 -19.41
C ASP A 108 5.21 -16.44 -18.05
N GLN A 109 5.70 -17.11 -17.00
CA GLN A 109 5.24 -16.95 -15.61
C GLN A 109 6.41 -16.85 -14.61
N TRP A 110 6.14 -16.26 -13.44
CA TRP A 110 7.04 -16.33 -12.29
C TRP A 110 6.82 -17.61 -11.48
N TRP A 111 7.92 -18.23 -11.09
CA TRP A 111 7.97 -19.41 -10.25
C TRP A 111 8.80 -19.13 -9.00
N THR A 112 8.38 -19.67 -7.87
CA THR A 112 9.25 -19.80 -6.69
C THR A 112 10.06 -21.07 -6.82
N LEU A 113 11.35 -20.99 -6.46
CA LEU A 113 12.28 -22.12 -6.52
C LEU A 113 12.03 -23.13 -5.39
N PRO A 114 12.64 -24.32 -5.47
CA PRO A 114 12.85 -25.19 -4.31
C PRO A 114 13.47 -24.42 -3.15
N GLN A 115 12.85 -24.48 -1.97
CA GLN A 115 13.22 -23.64 -0.82
C GLN A 115 12.93 -24.33 0.52
N LEU A 116 13.51 -23.82 1.61
CA LEU A 116 13.14 -24.26 2.95
C LEU A 116 11.74 -23.70 3.30
N GLU A 117 10.88 -24.57 3.82
CA GLU A 117 9.52 -24.23 4.24
C GLU A 117 9.27 -24.68 5.69
N ILE A 118 8.53 -23.83 6.40
CA ILE A 118 7.83 -24.24 7.61
C ILE A 118 6.59 -25.02 7.18
N TYR A 119 6.44 -26.23 7.69
CA TYR A 119 5.21 -27.02 7.55
C TYR A 119 4.63 -27.33 8.94
N ASN A 120 3.31 -27.41 9.03
CA ASN A 120 2.63 -27.91 10.22
C ASN A 120 2.78 -29.45 10.26
N THR A 121 3.26 -30.02 11.36
CA THR A 121 3.39 -31.47 11.50
C THR A 121 2.07 -32.16 11.87
N GLY A 122 1.03 -31.41 12.25
CA GLY A 122 -0.22 -31.91 12.80
C GLY A 122 -0.14 -32.29 14.29
N GLU A 123 1.03 -32.18 14.92
CA GLU A 123 1.19 -32.45 16.36
C GLU A 123 0.92 -31.18 17.18
N MET A 124 0.06 -31.27 18.20
CA MET A 124 -0.14 -30.18 19.16
C MET A 124 0.93 -30.21 20.27
N THR A 125 1.44 -29.05 20.67
CA THR A 125 2.29 -28.87 21.86
C THR A 125 1.67 -27.83 22.79
N THR A 126 1.57 -28.16 24.07
CA THR A 126 1.18 -27.19 25.10
C THR A 126 2.37 -26.29 25.44
N MET A 127 2.35 -25.06 24.93
CA MET A 127 3.24 -24.00 25.39
C MET A 127 2.69 -23.42 26.69
N ARG A 128 3.41 -23.62 27.80
CA ARG A 128 3.08 -23.08 29.12
C ARG A 128 3.82 -21.76 29.32
N THR A 129 3.09 -20.64 29.28
CA THR A 129 3.59 -19.30 29.55
C THR A 129 3.30 -18.92 31.00
N THR A 130 4.35 -18.90 31.82
CA THR A 130 4.29 -18.46 33.21
C THR A 130 4.48 -16.94 33.26
N ILE A 131 3.50 -16.22 33.81
CA ILE A 131 3.55 -14.78 34.04
C ILE A 131 3.80 -14.57 35.53
N GLY A 132 4.96 -14.00 35.85
CA GLY A 132 5.37 -13.68 37.22
C GLY A 132 5.86 -12.24 37.34
N ASP A 133 6.07 -11.82 38.59
CA ASP A 133 6.71 -10.53 38.88
C ASP A 133 8.26 -10.61 38.83
N LEU A 134 8.90 -9.45 38.99
CA LEU A 134 10.36 -9.33 39.03
C LEU A 134 11.03 -10.07 40.20
N PHE A 135 10.26 -10.54 41.19
CA PHE A 135 10.75 -11.30 42.34
C PHE A 135 10.55 -12.81 42.17
N GLY A 136 10.04 -13.24 41.02
CA GLY A 136 9.82 -14.66 40.70
C GLY A 136 8.53 -15.25 41.25
N ASN A 137 7.63 -14.44 41.82
CA ASN A 137 6.31 -14.94 42.21
C ASN A 137 5.48 -15.15 40.95
N VAL A 138 4.95 -16.35 40.76
CA VAL A 138 4.07 -16.70 39.65
C VAL A 138 2.66 -16.24 39.98
N HIS A 139 2.11 -15.32 39.16
CA HIS A 139 0.76 -14.79 39.33
C HIS A 139 -0.25 -15.47 38.41
N GLU A 140 0.18 -15.87 37.21
CA GLU A 140 -0.68 -16.51 36.22
C GLU A 140 0.10 -17.56 35.42
N ILE A 141 -0.55 -18.66 35.07
CA ILE A 141 -0.02 -19.69 34.17
C ILE A 141 -1.02 -19.84 33.03
N ARG A 142 -0.58 -19.52 31.82
CA ARG A 142 -1.36 -19.75 30.60
C ARG A 142 -0.84 -20.97 29.87
N GLU A 143 -1.73 -21.86 29.48
CA GLU A 143 -1.41 -22.99 28.63
C GLU A 143 -2.07 -22.78 27.26
N HIS A 144 -1.23 -22.66 26.23
CA HIS A 144 -1.64 -22.49 24.85
C HIS A 144 -1.25 -23.74 24.07
N GLN A 145 -2.21 -24.43 23.46
CA GLN A 145 -1.87 -25.45 22.48
C GLN A 145 -1.48 -24.78 21.16
N ILE A 146 -0.27 -25.08 20.68
CA ILE A 146 0.29 -24.56 19.44
C ILE A 146 0.67 -25.77 18.59
N GLU A 147 0.30 -25.74 17.32
CA GLU A 147 0.73 -26.73 16.33
C GLU A 147 2.25 -26.69 16.16
N LYS A 148 2.92 -27.84 16.19
CA LYS A 148 4.35 -27.93 15.94
C LYS A 148 4.63 -27.58 14.47
N SER A 149 5.46 -26.57 14.30
CA SER A 149 6.10 -26.24 13.03
C SER A 149 7.36 -27.09 12.84
N GLY A 150 7.39 -27.91 11.79
CA GLY A 150 8.60 -28.55 11.28
C GLY A 150 9.24 -27.74 10.14
N LEU A 151 10.49 -28.08 9.81
CA LEU A 151 11.19 -27.56 8.62
C LEU A 151 11.33 -28.67 7.58
N ARG A 152 10.92 -28.40 6.34
CA ARG A 152 11.12 -29.29 5.19
C ARG A 152 11.68 -28.52 4.01
N ILE A 153 12.41 -29.18 3.13
CA ILE A 153 12.76 -28.61 1.83
C ILE A 153 11.61 -28.92 0.88
N ARG A 154 10.99 -27.89 0.30
CA ARG A 154 10.11 -28.07 -0.86
C ARG A 154 11.00 -28.28 -2.08
N SER A 155 10.95 -29.47 -2.67
CA SER A 155 11.74 -29.84 -3.86
C SER A 155 11.11 -29.39 -5.18
N THR A 156 9.88 -28.91 -5.16
CA THR A 156 9.11 -28.50 -6.34
C THR A 156 9.11 -26.99 -6.56
N TYR A 157 9.06 -26.62 -7.83
CA TYR A 157 8.70 -25.28 -8.28
C TYR A 157 7.21 -25.05 -8.05
N GLU A 158 6.84 -23.83 -7.64
CA GLU A 158 5.44 -23.42 -7.53
C GLU A 158 5.19 -22.08 -8.26
N PRO A 159 4.10 -21.96 -9.04
CA PRO A 159 3.70 -20.70 -9.67
C PRO A 159 3.54 -19.58 -8.64
N SER A 160 3.90 -18.36 -9.02
CA SER A 160 3.92 -17.21 -8.12
C SER A 160 3.41 -15.95 -8.79
N GLN A 161 2.83 -15.05 -7.99
CA GLN A 161 2.59 -13.65 -8.37
C GLN A 161 3.91 -12.90 -8.64
N GLY A 162 5.03 -13.39 -8.08
CA GLY A 162 6.36 -12.86 -8.34
C GLY A 162 6.52 -11.37 -7.96
N PRO A 163 7.35 -10.61 -8.69
CA PRO A 163 7.59 -9.19 -8.47
C PRO A 163 6.49 -8.25 -9.01
N GLY A 164 5.36 -8.77 -9.50
CA GLY A 164 4.24 -7.94 -9.99
C GLY A 164 4.47 -7.22 -11.32
N PHE A 165 5.40 -7.72 -12.15
CA PHE A 165 5.58 -7.29 -13.53
C PHE A 165 5.89 -8.49 -14.43
N GLU A 166 5.52 -8.44 -15.70
CA GLU A 166 5.94 -9.44 -16.69
C GLU A 166 7.31 -9.10 -17.28
N LEU A 167 8.04 -10.14 -17.72
CA LEU A 167 9.25 -9.99 -18.55
C LEU A 167 8.97 -10.16 -20.05
N THR A 168 7.70 -10.13 -20.45
CA THR A 168 7.26 -10.32 -21.84
C THR A 168 8.05 -9.44 -22.81
N ARG A 169 8.49 -10.05 -23.92
CA ARG A 169 9.21 -9.37 -25.01
C ARG A 169 8.52 -8.06 -25.35
N THR A 170 9.32 -7.03 -25.65
CA THR A 170 8.86 -5.79 -26.29
C THR A 170 8.07 -6.11 -27.56
N LYS A 171 6.74 -6.26 -27.43
CA LYS A 171 5.82 -6.21 -28.55
C LYS A 171 5.84 -4.77 -29.08
N PRO A 172 5.79 -4.54 -30.40
CA PRO A 172 5.58 -3.20 -30.93
C PRO A 172 4.25 -2.64 -30.40
N ASN A 173 4.21 -1.33 -30.13
CA ASN A 173 3.10 -0.65 -29.46
C ASN A 173 1.74 -0.90 -30.15
N THR A 174 0.89 -1.73 -29.52
CA THR A 174 -0.56 -1.76 -29.74
C THR A 174 -1.26 -1.93 -28.38
N ARG A 175 -2.21 -1.02 -28.09
CA ARG A 175 -3.17 -1.06 -26.95
C ARG A 175 -4.04 -2.34 -26.97
N PRO A 176 -4.85 -2.65 -25.93
CA PRO A 176 -5.06 -1.96 -24.63
C PRO A 176 -4.27 -2.67 -23.49
N ASP A 177 -4.58 -2.69 -22.17
CA ASP A 177 -5.69 -2.19 -21.34
C ASP A 177 -5.22 -1.90 -19.87
N GLY A 178 -6.14 -1.72 -18.90
CA GLY A 178 -5.85 -1.68 -17.45
C GLY A 178 -6.58 -2.75 -16.61
N PRO A 179 -6.33 -2.88 -15.27
CA PRO A 179 -5.78 -1.85 -14.37
C PRO A 179 -4.53 -2.26 -13.53
N ALA A 180 -4.03 -1.27 -12.78
CA ALA A 180 -2.95 -1.29 -11.77
C ALA A 180 -1.48 -1.36 -12.27
N ASN A 181 -0.65 -0.47 -11.70
CA ASN A 181 0.82 -0.34 -11.83
C ASN A 181 1.44 0.07 -13.17
N VAL A 182 0.74 0.06 -14.31
CA VAL A 182 1.31 0.59 -15.57
C VAL A 182 1.25 2.14 -15.58
N PRO A 183 2.38 2.85 -15.80
CA PRO A 183 2.36 4.31 -15.91
C PRO A 183 1.61 4.75 -17.19
N THR A 184 0.51 5.47 -17.02
CA THR A 184 -0.26 6.02 -18.14
C THR A 184 0.58 7.07 -18.86
N THR A 185 0.98 6.78 -20.10
CA THR A 185 1.73 7.70 -20.96
C THR A 185 0.86 8.07 -22.16
N ILE A 186 0.61 9.37 -22.35
CA ILE A 186 -0.10 9.93 -23.50
C ILE A 186 0.91 10.79 -24.27
N THR A 187 1.07 10.52 -25.57
CA THR A 187 2.03 11.22 -26.44
C THR A 187 1.29 11.82 -27.63
N GLY A 188 1.63 13.06 -27.98
CA GLY A 188 1.13 13.74 -29.17
C GLY A 188 1.58 15.20 -29.21
N ASN A 189 1.51 15.82 -30.39
CA ASN A 189 1.99 17.19 -30.64
C ASN A 189 3.45 17.47 -30.17
N GLY A 190 4.32 16.45 -30.19
CA GLY A 190 5.71 16.56 -29.71
C GLY A 190 5.86 16.66 -28.19
N MET A 191 4.80 16.31 -27.43
CA MET A 191 4.77 16.33 -25.98
C MET A 191 4.36 14.97 -25.41
N VAL A 192 4.88 14.65 -24.23
CA VAL A 192 4.60 13.42 -23.48
C VAL A 192 4.04 13.79 -22.12
N LEU A 193 2.87 13.26 -21.81
CA LEU A 193 2.17 13.36 -20.53
C LEU A 193 2.25 12.01 -19.81
N GLU A 194 3.04 11.92 -18.75
CA GLU A 194 3.19 10.71 -17.92
C GLU A 194 2.45 10.85 -16.58
N TRP A 195 1.64 9.86 -16.21
CA TRP A 195 1.18 9.69 -14.84
C TRP A 195 2.20 8.93 -14.00
N LYS A 196 2.48 9.43 -12.79
CA LYS A 196 3.19 8.67 -11.76
C LYS A 196 2.40 8.72 -10.47
N ARG A 197 2.09 7.53 -9.93
CA ARG A 197 1.58 7.40 -8.56
C ARG A 197 2.61 8.02 -7.60
N GLY A 198 2.15 8.75 -6.59
CA GLY A 198 3.02 9.12 -5.48
C GLY A 198 3.44 7.87 -4.69
N TYR A 199 4.45 8.04 -3.83
CA TYR A 199 4.65 7.11 -2.71
C TYR A 199 3.43 7.15 -1.79
N GLU A 200 3.29 6.19 -0.88
CA GLU A 200 2.03 5.92 -0.14
C GLU A 200 1.37 7.17 0.48
N ASP A 201 2.16 8.11 1.02
CA ASP A 201 1.66 9.36 1.63
C ASP A 201 1.64 10.59 0.68
N LYS A 202 1.88 10.42 -0.61
CA LYS A 202 2.03 11.54 -1.58
C LYS A 202 0.97 11.50 -2.67
N PRO A 203 0.38 12.66 -3.04
CA PRO A 203 -0.60 12.72 -4.12
C PRO A 203 0.04 12.29 -5.46
N PRO A 204 -0.76 11.75 -6.40
CA PRO A 204 -0.30 11.44 -7.74
C PRO A 204 0.23 12.68 -8.46
N VAL A 205 1.20 12.47 -9.35
CA VAL A 205 1.91 13.51 -10.08
C VAL A 205 1.81 13.25 -11.59
N TRP A 206 1.26 14.21 -12.30
CA TRP A 206 1.27 14.25 -13.77
C TRP A 206 2.49 15.03 -14.24
N TRP A 207 3.25 14.48 -15.19
CA TRP A 207 4.45 15.08 -15.76
C TRP A 207 4.22 15.40 -17.24
N LEU A 208 4.37 16.66 -17.63
CA LEU A 208 4.31 17.10 -19.03
C LEU A 208 5.71 17.51 -19.49
N ARG A 209 6.26 16.79 -20.47
CA ARG A 209 7.60 17.01 -21.00
C ARG A 209 7.62 17.05 -22.52
N ASP A 210 8.76 17.50 -23.04
CA ASP A 210 9.08 17.38 -24.45
C ASP A 210 9.31 15.92 -24.85
N GLU A 211 8.80 15.50 -26.01
CA GLU A 211 9.06 14.18 -26.57
C GLU A 211 10.52 14.04 -27.02
N GLN A 212 11.07 15.08 -27.65
CA GLN A 212 12.42 15.09 -28.22
C GLN A 212 13.51 15.43 -27.18
N ARG A 213 13.11 15.77 -25.94
CA ARG A 213 14.01 16.16 -24.83
C ARG A 213 15.00 17.28 -25.19
N VAL A 214 14.59 18.19 -26.07
CA VAL A 214 15.42 19.31 -26.54
C VAL A 214 15.66 20.38 -25.47
N SER A 215 16.53 21.34 -25.78
CA SER A 215 16.83 22.45 -24.88
C SER A 215 15.59 23.27 -24.51
N LYS A 216 15.65 23.96 -23.36
CA LYS A 216 14.57 24.82 -22.83
C LYS A 216 13.98 25.77 -23.89
N ALA A 217 14.81 26.35 -24.75
CA ALA A 217 14.37 27.31 -25.78
C ALA A 217 13.70 26.65 -26.98
N GLN A 218 13.97 25.37 -27.25
CA GLN A 218 13.43 24.63 -28.39
C GLN A 218 12.19 23.82 -28.05
N SER A 219 11.93 23.56 -26.76
CA SER A 219 10.88 22.64 -26.33
C SER A 219 9.47 23.09 -26.71
N ALA A 220 8.66 22.14 -27.19
CA ALA A 220 7.22 22.28 -27.40
C ALA A 220 6.51 22.77 -26.12
N THR A 221 6.90 22.25 -24.95
CA THR A 221 6.35 22.71 -23.66
C THR A 221 6.62 24.19 -23.36
N TYR A 222 7.67 24.79 -23.94
CA TYR A 222 7.93 26.23 -23.82
C TYR A 222 7.13 27.07 -24.80
N ARG A 223 6.76 26.54 -25.98
CA ARG A 223 5.80 27.20 -26.88
C ARG A 223 4.43 27.38 -26.19
N HIS A 224 4.07 26.45 -25.31
CA HIS A 224 2.82 26.49 -24.54
C HIS A 224 2.98 26.99 -23.09
N TYR A 225 4.10 27.67 -22.77
CA TYR A 225 4.44 28.14 -21.42
C TYR A 225 3.29 28.89 -20.72
N GLY A 226 2.60 29.79 -21.44
CA GLY A 226 1.48 30.56 -20.88
C GLY A 226 0.30 29.69 -20.44
N VAL A 227 -0.09 28.71 -21.28
CA VAL A 227 -1.17 27.77 -20.99
C VAL A 227 -0.80 26.88 -19.79
N ILE A 228 0.41 26.32 -19.80
CA ILE A 228 0.87 25.39 -18.76
C ILE A 228 1.04 26.09 -17.41
N LYS A 229 1.56 27.33 -17.39
CA LYS A 229 1.73 28.13 -16.17
C LYS A 229 0.41 28.63 -15.59
N ALA A 230 -0.61 28.86 -16.44
CA ALA A 230 -1.94 29.27 -16.01
C ALA A 230 -2.72 28.13 -15.34
N THR A 231 -2.31 26.87 -15.51
CA THR A 231 -2.88 25.73 -14.78
C THR A 231 -2.54 25.83 -13.29
N PRO A 232 -3.54 25.84 -12.38
CA PRO A 232 -3.30 25.81 -10.93
C PRO A 232 -2.41 24.62 -10.54
N HIS A 233 -1.58 24.80 -9.52
CA HIS A 233 -0.62 23.79 -9.02
C HIS A 233 0.41 23.25 -10.02
N ALA A 234 0.45 23.73 -11.28
CA ALA A 234 1.55 23.44 -12.19
C ALA A 234 2.87 24.04 -11.70
N ARG A 235 3.96 23.28 -11.82
CA ARG A 235 5.31 23.64 -11.37
C ARG A 235 6.34 23.13 -12.38
N TRP A 236 7.47 23.83 -12.52
CA TRP A 236 8.59 23.39 -13.35
C TRP A 236 9.63 22.67 -12.51
N SER A 237 10.00 21.45 -12.89
CA SER A 237 11.12 20.73 -12.30
C SER A 237 12.39 20.93 -13.11
N LYS A 238 13.39 21.59 -12.52
CA LYS A 238 14.72 21.75 -13.13
C LYS A 238 15.44 20.41 -13.29
N GLY A 239 15.25 19.46 -12.36
CA GLY A 239 15.94 18.17 -12.37
C GLY A 239 15.44 17.20 -13.46
N PHE A 240 14.16 17.27 -13.80
CA PHE A 240 13.55 16.44 -14.85
C PHE A 240 13.35 17.18 -16.18
N ALA A 241 13.70 18.48 -16.25
CA ALA A 241 13.44 19.36 -17.38
C ALA A 241 11.98 19.26 -17.90
N ALA A 242 11.04 19.21 -16.96
CA ALA A 242 9.63 18.92 -17.24
C ALA A 242 8.70 19.73 -16.32
N TRP A 243 7.49 19.98 -16.80
CA TRP A 243 6.39 20.46 -15.97
C TRP A 243 5.78 19.31 -15.18
N TYR A 244 5.28 19.61 -13.98
CA TYR A 244 4.53 18.66 -13.19
C TYR A 244 3.33 19.31 -12.50
N TYR A 245 2.29 18.53 -12.28
CA TYR A 245 1.04 18.91 -11.61
C TYR A 245 0.73 17.89 -10.52
N THR A 246 0.42 18.38 -9.32
CA THR A 246 0.12 17.56 -8.13
C THR A 246 -1.28 17.84 -7.63
N GLY A 247 -2.05 16.81 -7.29
CA GLY A 247 -3.33 16.95 -6.58
C GLY A 247 -4.59 16.56 -7.35
N GLY A 248 -4.48 15.94 -8.53
CA GLY A 248 -5.63 15.40 -9.26
C GLY A 248 -5.41 13.95 -9.70
N SER A 249 -6.46 13.13 -9.60
CA SER A 249 -6.51 11.79 -10.19
C SER A 249 -6.45 11.83 -11.72
N GLN A 250 -6.97 12.90 -12.33
CA GLN A 250 -6.92 13.20 -13.76
C GLN A 250 -5.92 14.32 -14.07
N PRO A 251 -5.37 14.36 -15.30
CA PRO A 251 -4.54 15.47 -15.73
C PRO A 251 -5.41 16.71 -16.00
N PRO A 252 -4.84 17.92 -15.95
CA PRO A 252 -5.55 19.14 -16.37
C PRO A 252 -6.04 19.01 -17.81
N SER A 253 -7.30 19.34 -18.11
CA SER A 253 -7.89 19.22 -19.46
C SER A 253 -7.06 19.95 -20.52
N LYS A 254 -6.59 21.16 -20.21
CA LYS A 254 -5.67 21.93 -21.08
C LYS A 254 -4.37 21.18 -21.41
N TRP A 255 -3.89 20.29 -20.54
CA TRP A 255 -2.70 19.46 -20.83
C TRP A 255 -3.03 18.29 -21.76
N LEU A 256 -4.26 17.76 -21.70
CA LEU A 256 -4.76 16.77 -22.67
C LEU A 256 -4.91 17.39 -24.07
N GLU A 257 -5.53 18.57 -24.16
CA GLU A 257 -5.63 19.36 -25.40
C GLU A 257 -4.24 19.61 -26.01
N LEU A 258 -3.25 19.99 -25.20
CA LEU A 258 -1.88 20.21 -25.64
C LEU A 258 -1.24 18.97 -26.26
N VAL A 259 -1.38 17.79 -25.67
CA VAL A 259 -0.87 16.52 -26.26
C VAL A 259 -1.77 15.98 -27.40
N GLY A 260 -2.75 16.75 -27.87
CA GLY A 260 -3.63 16.35 -28.98
C GLY A 260 -4.71 15.35 -28.57
N TYR A 261 -4.91 15.12 -27.27
CA TYR A 261 -5.97 14.27 -26.75
C TYR A 261 -7.28 15.06 -26.68
N SER A 262 -7.95 15.19 -27.83
CA SER A 262 -9.36 15.56 -27.87
C SER A 262 -10.19 14.42 -27.28
N HIS A 263 -11.08 14.73 -26.34
CA HIS A 263 -12.12 13.77 -25.98
C HIS A 263 -12.93 13.44 -27.24
N ALA A 264 -12.97 12.16 -27.61
CA ALA A 264 -14.02 11.68 -28.50
C ALA A 264 -15.38 12.08 -27.88
N PRO A 265 -16.37 12.49 -28.68
CA PRO A 265 -17.67 12.86 -28.14
C PRO A 265 -18.18 11.71 -27.29
N SER A 266 -18.60 12.04 -26.07
CA SER A 266 -19.19 11.07 -25.14
C SER A 266 -20.32 10.34 -25.86
N LEU A 267 -20.11 9.06 -26.19
CA LEU A 267 -21.21 8.13 -26.40
C LEU A 267 -22.01 8.14 -25.10
N ALA A 268 -23.14 8.84 -25.11
CA ALA A 268 -24.05 8.86 -23.98
C ALA A 268 -24.39 7.40 -23.62
N MET A 269 -24.36 7.07 -22.34
CA MET A 269 -24.86 5.77 -21.91
C MET A 269 -26.33 5.65 -22.36
N PRO A 270 -26.76 4.49 -22.89
CA PRO A 270 -28.15 4.27 -23.24
C PRO A 270 -29.04 4.60 -22.05
N PRO A 271 -30.15 5.36 -22.22
CA PRO A 271 -31.01 5.77 -21.11
C PRO A 271 -31.48 4.60 -20.24
N GLU A 272 -31.70 3.43 -20.86
CA GLU A 272 -32.10 2.19 -20.21
C GLU A 272 -31.06 1.72 -19.18
N LEU A 273 -29.77 1.92 -19.47
CA LEU A 273 -28.67 1.49 -18.61
C LEU A 273 -28.44 2.46 -17.44
N VAL A 274 -28.72 3.75 -17.64
CA VAL A 274 -28.77 4.75 -16.55
C VAL A 274 -29.93 4.43 -15.62
N GLN A 275 -31.13 4.23 -16.16
CA GLN A 275 -32.33 3.88 -15.39
C GLN A 275 -32.12 2.60 -14.57
N MET A 276 -31.55 1.54 -15.16
CA MET A 276 -31.29 0.27 -14.44
C MET A 276 -30.32 0.44 -13.27
N ILE A 277 -29.33 1.35 -13.38
CA ILE A 277 -28.42 1.68 -12.26
C ILE A 277 -29.16 2.47 -11.17
N GLU A 278 -29.98 3.45 -11.55
CA GLU A 278 -30.77 4.25 -10.61
C GLU A 278 -31.81 3.41 -9.86
N GLU A 279 -32.52 2.50 -10.54
CA GLU A 279 -33.46 1.55 -9.93
C GLU A 279 -32.75 0.58 -8.96
N THR A 280 -31.56 0.09 -9.31
CA THR A 280 -30.75 -0.77 -8.43
C THR A 280 -30.30 -0.01 -7.17
N LEU A 281 -29.90 1.26 -7.29
CA LEU A 281 -29.51 2.11 -6.17
C LEU A 281 -30.71 2.53 -5.30
N ALA A 282 -31.89 2.70 -5.89
CA ALA A 282 -33.13 2.99 -5.16
C ALA A 282 -33.60 1.78 -4.34
N ALA A 283 -33.49 0.56 -4.89
CA ALA A 283 -33.81 -0.68 -4.17
C ALA A 283 -32.94 -0.89 -2.93
N ASP A 284 -31.65 -0.53 -2.98
CA ASP A 284 -30.70 -0.65 -1.86
C ASP A 284 -30.97 0.37 -0.73
N GLN A 285 -31.66 1.49 -1.05
CA GLN A 285 -32.06 2.51 -0.07
C GLN A 285 -33.38 2.17 0.65
N ALA A 286 -34.17 1.21 0.16
CA ALA A 286 -35.47 0.86 0.71
C ALA A 286 -35.43 -0.12 1.90
N VAL A 287 -34.24 -0.61 2.28
CA VAL A 287 -34.07 -1.48 3.47
C VAL A 287 -34.00 -0.60 4.73
N GLU A 288 -35.12 -0.53 5.46
CA GLU A 288 -35.21 0.20 6.73
C GLU A 288 -34.09 -0.21 7.70
N ARG A 289 -33.24 0.76 8.06
CA ARG A 289 -32.28 0.64 9.16
C ARG A 289 -32.79 1.45 10.33
N GLU A 290 -32.85 0.85 11.51
CA GLU A 290 -33.00 1.61 12.76
C GLU A 290 -31.90 2.69 12.84
N PRO A 291 -32.22 3.92 13.28
CA PRO A 291 -31.27 5.02 13.29
C PRO A 291 -30.22 4.82 14.39
N LEU A 292 -29.10 4.18 14.04
CA LEU A 292 -27.84 4.38 14.74
C LEU A 292 -27.48 5.87 14.63
N ILE A 293 -27.73 6.62 15.70
CA ILE A 293 -27.41 8.05 15.82
C ILE A 293 -25.90 8.22 15.55
N PRO A 294 -25.49 8.82 14.42
CA PRO A 294 -24.09 9.12 14.20
C PRO A 294 -23.76 10.34 15.06
N LEU A 295 -22.83 10.19 16.00
CA LEU A 295 -22.23 11.32 16.71
C LEU A 295 -21.36 12.13 15.74
N SER A 296 -22.00 12.96 14.92
CA SER A 296 -21.32 13.94 14.08
C SER A 296 -20.76 15.05 14.97
N LEU A 297 -19.45 15.10 15.12
CA LEU A 297 -18.78 16.27 15.69
C LEU A 297 -18.90 17.44 14.71
N TYR A 298 -19.41 18.57 15.21
CA TYR A 298 -19.50 19.84 14.52
C TYR A 298 -18.59 20.84 15.23
N ASP A 299 -17.55 21.32 14.54
CA ASP A 299 -16.72 22.39 15.05
C ASP A 299 -17.32 23.75 14.66
N ALA A 300 -17.91 24.42 15.65
CA ALA A 300 -18.56 25.71 15.50
C ALA A 300 -17.59 26.86 15.08
N ASN A 301 -16.28 26.69 15.25
CA ASN A 301 -15.28 27.69 14.88
C ASN A 301 -14.75 27.53 13.45
N THR A 302 -14.80 26.33 12.87
CA THR A 302 -14.26 26.04 11.52
C THR A 302 -15.32 25.65 10.49
N GLY A 303 -16.54 25.33 10.92
CA GLY A 303 -17.68 25.05 10.03
C GLY A 303 -17.52 23.77 9.20
N LYS A 304 -16.70 22.81 9.65
CA LYS A 304 -16.46 21.53 8.99
C LYS A 304 -16.89 20.34 9.85
N HIS A 305 -17.30 19.28 9.16
CA HIS A 305 -17.43 17.95 9.73
C HIS A 305 -16.19 17.13 9.35
N GLU A 306 -15.51 16.55 10.35
CA GLU A 306 -14.42 15.60 10.14
C GLU A 306 -14.76 14.24 10.75
N TRP A 307 -14.60 13.18 9.95
CA TRP A 307 -14.79 11.79 10.36
C TRP A 307 -13.45 11.19 10.77
N ASN A 308 -13.21 11.07 12.07
CA ASN A 308 -11.90 10.64 12.59
C ASN A 308 -11.94 9.16 13.02
N TYR A 309 -11.75 8.26 12.06
CA TYR A 309 -11.62 6.83 12.33
C TYR A 309 -10.20 6.49 12.78
N GLY A 310 -10.04 6.28 14.09
CA GLY A 310 -8.85 5.64 14.67
C GLY A 310 -7.73 6.61 15.04
N ASN A 311 -7.76 7.12 16.28
CA ASN A 311 -6.58 7.63 16.95
C ASN A 311 -6.26 6.72 18.16
N PRO A 312 -5.08 6.07 18.24
CA PRO A 312 -4.73 5.16 19.35
C PRO A 312 -4.38 5.86 20.67
N ASP A 313 -4.28 7.19 20.72
CA ASP A 313 -3.77 7.95 21.88
C ASP A 313 -4.82 8.32 22.96
N VAL A 314 -5.68 7.38 23.37
CA VAL A 314 -6.53 7.55 24.58
C VAL A 314 -5.93 6.79 25.75
N TRP A 315 -5.32 7.52 26.69
CA TRP A 315 -4.40 6.93 27.67
C TRP A 315 -5.04 6.44 28.98
N CYS A 316 -6.22 6.94 29.36
CA CYS A 316 -7.03 6.36 30.45
C CYS A 316 -8.51 6.78 30.40
N LYS A 317 -9.35 5.99 31.10
CA LYS A 317 -10.75 6.29 31.44
C LYS A 317 -10.84 6.39 32.96
N LEU A 318 -11.13 7.57 33.49
CA LEU A 318 -11.35 7.80 34.93
C LEU A 318 -12.83 8.10 35.17
N VAL A 319 -13.42 7.43 36.17
CA VAL A 319 -14.83 7.60 36.59
C VAL A 319 -14.85 8.12 38.01
N HIS A 320 -15.45 9.29 38.24
CA HIS A 320 -15.58 9.83 39.60
C HIS A 320 -16.82 9.25 40.31
N PRO A 321 -16.67 8.55 41.46
CA PRO A 321 -17.74 7.72 42.02
C PRO A 321 -18.97 8.51 42.47
N GLU A 322 -18.80 9.69 43.06
CA GLU A 322 -19.91 10.47 43.65
C GLU A 322 -20.66 11.37 42.66
N THR A 323 -20.16 11.53 41.42
CA THR A 323 -20.59 12.63 40.55
C THR A 323 -20.79 12.23 39.08
N HIS A 324 -20.65 10.94 38.74
CA HIS A 324 -20.89 10.37 37.41
C HIS A 324 -20.15 11.04 36.23
N TRP A 325 -18.98 11.65 36.50
CA TRP A 325 -18.14 12.18 35.42
C TRP A 325 -17.20 11.12 34.87
N LEU A 326 -17.09 11.06 33.54
CA LEU A 326 -16.00 10.38 32.84
C LEU A 326 -14.99 11.40 32.32
N PHE A 327 -13.71 11.09 32.50
CA PHE A 327 -12.61 11.86 31.91
C PHE A 327 -11.84 10.98 30.93
N PHE A 328 -11.60 11.52 29.73
CA PHE A 328 -10.76 10.93 28.68
C PHE A 328 -9.58 11.86 28.43
N VAL A 329 -8.35 11.39 28.62
CA VAL A 329 -7.14 12.15 28.28
C VAL A 329 -6.70 11.75 26.87
N ALA A 330 -6.74 12.70 25.94
CA ALA A 330 -6.59 12.45 24.50
C ALA A 330 -5.27 12.96 23.90
N ASN A 331 -4.59 13.91 24.56
CA ASN A 331 -3.25 14.33 24.16
C ASN A 331 -2.48 15.01 25.31
N ALA A 332 -1.17 14.81 25.35
CA ALA A 332 -0.25 15.43 26.30
C ALA A 332 0.86 16.17 25.54
N SER A 333 0.70 17.49 25.39
CA SER A 333 1.68 18.34 24.71
C SER A 333 2.82 18.68 25.68
N LEU A 334 3.90 17.89 25.64
CA LEU A 334 5.10 18.12 26.46
C LEU A 334 5.75 19.49 26.21
N THR A 335 5.53 20.08 25.03
CA THR A 335 6.02 21.41 24.65
C THR A 335 5.17 22.55 25.20
N GLU A 336 3.86 22.34 25.43
CA GLU A 336 2.91 23.40 25.86
C GLU A 336 2.54 23.30 27.34
N ARG A 337 3.10 22.34 28.09
CA ARG A 337 2.76 22.07 29.50
C ARG A 337 1.24 21.98 29.73
N SER A 338 0.51 21.40 28.79
CA SER A 338 -0.94 21.31 28.85
C SER A 338 -1.42 19.89 28.57
N LEU A 339 -2.37 19.42 29.39
CA LEU A 339 -3.09 18.17 29.23
C LEU A 339 -4.49 18.47 28.70
N TYR A 340 -4.81 17.92 27.53
CA TYR A 340 -6.11 18.12 26.89
C TYR A 340 -7.00 16.91 27.16
N GLY A 341 -8.09 17.13 27.88
CA GLY A 341 -9.04 16.08 28.26
C GLY A 341 -10.48 16.42 27.88
N TYR A 342 -11.28 15.38 27.63
CA TYR A 342 -12.72 15.51 27.43
C TYR A 342 -13.46 15.01 28.68
N LYS A 343 -14.31 15.87 29.22
CA LYS A 343 -15.06 15.64 30.47
C LYS A 343 -16.53 15.44 30.13
N LEU A 344 -17.04 14.22 30.33
CA LEU A 344 -18.46 13.89 30.17
C LEU A 344 -19.16 13.85 31.52
N LYS A 345 -20.34 14.47 31.64
CA LYS A 345 -21.30 14.23 32.72
C LYS A 345 -22.40 13.31 32.20
N LEU A 346 -22.61 12.19 32.89
CA LEU A 346 -23.79 11.34 32.67
C LEU A 346 -24.91 11.81 33.60
N GLY A 347 -26.05 12.18 33.02
CA GLY A 347 -27.32 12.35 33.73
C GLY A 347 -28.33 11.29 33.30
N GLU A 348 -29.51 11.29 33.92
CA GLU A 348 -30.62 10.41 33.56
C GLU A 348 -31.10 10.69 32.12
N GLY A 349 -30.58 9.91 31.16
CA GLY A 349 -30.94 9.99 29.74
C GLY A 349 -30.16 11.00 28.89
N THR A 350 -29.25 11.80 29.46
CA THR A 350 -28.46 12.79 28.69
C THR A 350 -26.97 12.75 29.01
N VAL A 351 -26.14 12.83 27.96
CA VAL A 351 -24.68 12.95 28.06
C VAL A 351 -24.27 14.38 27.66
N THR A 352 -23.64 15.11 28.57
CA THR A 352 -23.09 16.45 28.27
C THR A 352 -21.57 16.42 28.36
N GLY A 353 -20.89 16.93 27.33
CA GLY A 353 -19.44 16.89 27.21
C GLY A 353 -18.80 18.28 27.10
N GLN A 354 -17.62 18.44 27.69
CA GLN A 354 -16.83 19.67 27.59
C GLN A 354 -15.34 19.32 27.48
N TRP A 355 -14.62 20.01 26.56
CA TRP A 355 -13.17 19.99 26.53
C TRP A 355 -12.60 20.83 27.69
N VAL A 356 -11.64 20.25 28.41
CA VAL A 356 -10.95 20.88 29.53
C VAL A 356 -9.45 20.81 29.28
N THR A 357 -8.80 21.96 29.33
CA THR A 357 -7.33 22.06 29.31
C THR A 357 -6.87 22.19 30.76
N LEU A 358 -6.04 21.25 31.21
CA LEU A 358 -5.37 21.30 32.51
C LEU A 358 -3.94 21.83 32.31
N SER A 359 -3.59 22.92 32.99
CA SER A 359 -2.22 23.43 32.99
C SER A 359 -1.35 22.58 33.91
N LEU A 360 -0.19 22.11 33.43
CA LEU A 360 0.77 21.39 34.26
C LEU A 360 1.42 22.29 35.32
N ASP A 361 1.31 23.62 35.21
CA ASP A 361 1.81 24.54 36.23
C ASP A 361 0.90 24.58 37.49
N GLU A 362 -0.32 24.03 37.44
CA GLU A 362 -1.20 23.82 38.61
C GLU A 362 -0.82 22.57 39.43
N LEU A 363 0.03 21.69 38.89
CA LEU A 363 0.52 20.48 39.55
C LEU A 363 1.81 20.79 40.32
N THR A 364 1.67 21.39 41.50
CA THR A 364 2.76 21.94 42.33
C THR A 364 3.62 20.89 43.07
N ASP A 365 4.10 19.84 42.38
CA ASP A 365 5.10 18.91 42.92
C ASP A 365 6.48 19.15 42.26
N PRO A 366 7.50 19.61 43.02
CA PRO A 366 8.86 19.85 42.50
C PRO A 366 9.55 18.61 41.90
N ALA A 367 9.13 17.39 42.23
CA ALA A 367 9.71 16.17 41.68
C ALA A 367 9.29 15.94 40.21
N ILE A 368 8.10 16.40 39.81
CA ILE A 368 7.55 16.20 38.46
C ILE A 368 8.36 16.99 37.40
N GLN A 369 8.98 18.10 37.79
CA GLN A 369 9.70 18.98 36.87
C GLN A 369 11.07 18.45 36.38
N ARG A 370 11.60 17.37 36.96
CA ARG A 370 13.00 16.93 36.72
C ARG A 370 13.18 15.72 35.82
N ASP A 371 12.15 14.88 35.63
CA ASP A 371 12.26 13.67 34.81
C ASP A 371 10.92 13.28 34.14
N PRO A 372 10.83 13.28 32.79
CA PRO A 372 9.66 12.79 32.06
C PRO A 372 9.32 11.30 32.32
N GLN A 373 10.29 10.45 32.68
CA GLN A 373 10.01 9.05 33.04
C GLN A 373 9.36 8.97 34.43
N PHE A 374 9.84 9.74 35.40
CA PHE A 374 9.18 9.89 36.70
C PHE A 374 7.73 10.38 36.57
N MET A 375 7.47 11.39 35.72
CA MET A 375 6.09 11.84 35.45
C MET A 375 5.21 10.69 34.94
N ARG A 376 5.67 9.90 33.95
CA ARG A 376 4.91 8.74 33.44
C ARG A 376 4.67 7.67 34.51
N GLN A 377 5.65 7.41 35.39
CA GLN A 377 5.48 6.46 36.49
C GLN A 377 4.51 6.96 37.56
N SER A 378 4.55 8.25 37.91
CA SER A 378 3.63 8.85 38.88
C SER A 378 2.19 8.93 38.35
N LEU A 379 2.00 9.27 37.07
CA LEU A 379 0.69 9.24 36.41
C LEU A 379 0.12 7.81 36.38
N ARG A 380 0.96 6.82 36.08
CA ARG A 380 0.61 5.39 36.13
C ARG A 380 0.22 4.95 37.54
N ARG A 381 0.99 5.30 38.57
CA ARG A 381 0.68 4.99 39.98
C ARG A 381 -0.63 5.63 40.43
N ALA A 382 -0.90 6.87 40.04
CA ALA A 382 -2.17 7.54 40.34
C ALA A 382 -3.37 6.81 39.69
N ILE A 383 -3.24 6.39 38.42
CA ILE A 383 -4.26 5.59 37.72
C ILE A 383 -4.47 4.24 38.43
N GLU A 384 -3.39 3.52 38.75
CA GLU A 384 -3.45 2.22 39.46
C GLU A 384 -4.07 2.35 40.86
N GLN A 385 -3.79 3.44 41.59
CA GLN A 385 -4.34 3.72 42.91
C GLN A 385 -5.83 4.10 42.88
N VAL A 386 -6.27 4.87 41.87
CA VAL A 386 -7.71 5.15 41.66
C VAL A 386 -8.45 3.86 41.29
N ALA A 387 -7.90 3.04 40.39
CA ALA A 387 -8.49 1.76 40.01
C ALA A 387 -8.64 0.79 41.20
N ALA A 388 -7.62 0.71 42.07
CA ALA A 388 -7.67 -0.08 43.30
C ALA A 388 -8.73 0.43 44.29
N THR A 389 -8.93 1.74 44.37
CA THR A 389 -9.92 2.36 45.26
C THR A 389 -11.35 2.13 44.75
N SER A 390 -11.60 2.29 43.44
CA SER A 390 -12.93 2.06 42.86
C SER A 390 -13.42 0.62 42.99
N LYS A 391 -12.51 -0.37 43.06
CA LYS A 391 -12.86 -1.79 43.25
C LYS A 391 -13.43 -2.09 44.64
N LYS A 392 -13.42 -1.13 45.56
CA LYS A 392 -13.92 -1.25 46.95
C LYS A 392 -15.32 -0.68 47.17
N PHE A 393 -15.92 -0.05 46.15
CA PHE A 393 -17.16 0.74 46.27
C PHE A 393 -18.23 0.43 45.21
N LEU A 394 -18.04 -0.61 44.38
CA LEU A 394 -19.02 -1.05 43.39
C LEU A 394 -19.68 -2.36 43.83
N PRO A 395 -21.03 -2.44 43.90
CA PRO A 395 -21.74 -3.71 44.13
C PRO A 395 -21.59 -4.66 42.93
N ASP A 396 -21.59 -5.96 43.19
CA ASP A 396 -21.47 -7.02 42.16
C ASP A 396 -22.66 -7.07 41.18
N GLU A 397 -23.74 -6.33 41.43
CA GLU A 397 -24.99 -6.37 40.65
C GLU A 397 -24.96 -5.49 39.38
N LEU A 398 -24.02 -4.55 39.25
CA LEU A 398 -23.76 -3.91 37.97
C LEU A 398 -22.91 -4.85 37.13
N GLY A 399 -23.53 -5.47 36.11
CA GLY A 399 -22.91 -6.39 35.16
C GLY A 399 -21.83 -5.73 34.29
N ILE A 400 -20.70 -5.40 34.92
CA ILE A 400 -19.51 -4.85 34.27
C ILE A 400 -18.85 -6.00 33.51
N LEU A 401 -19.11 -6.04 32.20
CA LEU A 401 -18.37 -6.89 31.27
C LEU A 401 -16.87 -6.73 31.53
N THR A 402 -16.20 -7.85 31.78
CA THR A 402 -14.75 -7.87 31.96
C THR A 402 -14.05 -7.28 30.73
N ASP A 403 -12.83 -6.80 30.88
CA ASP A 403 -12.03 -6.30 29.74
C ASP A 403 -11.87 -7.38 28.65
N ALA A 404 -11.85 -8.67 29.04
CA ALA A 404 -11.88 -9.79 28.10
C ALA A 404 -13.20 -9.87 27.30
N GLU A 405 -14.35 -9.71 27.94
CA GLU A 405 -15.66 -9.71 27.27
C GLU A 405 -15.88 -8.46 26.41
N CYS A 406 -15.44 -7.29 26.86
CA CYS A 406 -15.43 -6.07 26.05
C CYS A 406 -14.59 -6.24 24.78
N ARG A 407 -13.37 -6.79 24.89
CA ARG A 407 -12.51 -7.09 23.74
C ARG A 407 -13.10 -8.14 22.82
N ARG A 408 -13.71 -9.20 23.38
CA ARG A 408 -14.38 -10.25 22.62
C ARG A 408 -15.54 -9.69 21.81
N ARG A 409 -16.43 -8.91 22.43
CA ARG A 409 -17.59 -8.30 21.76
C ARG A 409 -17.16 -7.31 20.67
N ALA A 410 -16.16 -6.47 20.94
CA ALA A 410 -15.58 -5.57 19.93
C ALA A 410 -14.89 -6.32 18.78
N PHE A 411 -14.36 -7.52 19.02
CA PHE A 411 -13.83 -8.40 17.97
C PHE A 411 -14.97 -9.04 17.14
N GLU A 412 -16.01 -9.55 17.80
CA GLU A 412 -17.21 -10.12 17.15
C GLU A 412 -17.90 -9.08 16.25
N GLU A 413 -18.10 -7.85 16.74
CA GLU A 413 -18.66 -6.73 15.97
C GLU A 413 -17.80 -6.36 14.75
N ARG A 414 -16.47 -6.29 14.91
CA ARG A 414 -15.54 -6.04 13.78
C ARG A 414 -15.54 -7.19 12.77
N HIS A 415 -15.67 -8.43 13.24
CA HIS A 415 -15.72 -9.60 12.37
C HIS A 415 -17.00 -9.61 11.53
N GLN A 416 -18.16 -9.30 12.13
CA GLN A 416 -19.42 -9.15 11.41
C GLN A 416 -19.36 -8.01 10.37
N ALA A 417 -18.81 -6.85 10.73
CA ALA A 417 -18.62 -5.74 9.79
C ALA A 417 -17.68 -6.12 8.61
N TYR A 418 -16.65 -6.93 8.86
CA TYR A 418 -15.78 -7.47 7.81
C TYR A 418 -16.52 -8.45 6.88
N LEU A 419 -17.32 -9.36 7.42
CA LEU A 419 -18.11 -10.31 6.63
C LEU A 419 -19.10 -9.57 5.71
N ALA A 420 -19.81 -8.56 6.24
CA ALA A 420 -20.74 -7.74 5.47
C ALA A 420 -20.04 -7.00 4.29
N GLU A 421 -18.83 -6.47 4.47
CA GLU A 421 -18.06 -5.84 3.38
C GLU A 421 -17.51 -6.86 2.36
N VAL A 422 -17.23 -8.09 2.77
CA VAL A 422 -16.89 -9.20 1.84
C VAL A 422 -18.10 -9.60 0.99
N GLU A 423 -19.27 -9.70 1.58
CA GLU A 423 -20.52 -9.98 0.85
C GLU A 423 -20.87 -8.82 -0.09
N ARG A 424 -20.74 -7.57 0.35
CA ARG A 424 -20.93 -6.39 -0.50
C ARG A 424 -20.00 -6.37 -1.72
N LYS A 425 -18.74 -6.77 -1.55
CA LYS A 425 -17.79 -6.90 -2.67
C LYS A 425 -18.17 -8.01 -3.65
N ARG A 426 -18.60 -9.17 -3.15
CA ARG A 426 -19.09 -10.26 -4.00
C ARG A 426 -20.35 -9.88 -4.78
N ALA A 427 -21.27 -9.15 -4.15
CA ALA A 427 -22.45 -8.62 -4.83
C ALA A 427 -22.07 -7.61 -5.93
N LEU A 428 -21.12 -6.71 -5.66
CA LEU A 428 -20.61 -5.77 -6.65
C LEU A 428 -19.90 -6.48 -7.82
N GLU A 429 -19.04 -7.47 -7.55
CA GLU A 429 -18.38 -8.27 -8.59
C GLU A 429 -19.38 -9.04 -9.45
N ALA A 430 -20.43 -9.61 -8.84
CA ALA A 430 -21.52 -10.27 -9.56
C ALA A 430 -22.31 -9.29 -10.44
N ALA A 431 -22.62 -8.09 -9.93
CA ALA A 431 -23.30 -7.03 -10.69
C ALA A 431 -22.43 -6.43 -11.81
N MET A 432 -21.09 -6.41 -11.66
CA MET A 432 -20.16 -5.96 -12.69
C MET A 432 -19.87 -7.03 -13.76
N LYS A 433 -20.15 -8.31 -13.51
CA LYS A 433 -19.88 -9.40 -14.48
C LYS A 433 -20.56 -9.19 -15.85
N PRO A 434 -21.87 -8.84 -15.95
CA PRO A 434 -22.51 -8.53 -17.23
C PRO A 434 -21.87 -7.35 -17.96
N TYR A 435 -21.40 -6.32 -17.22
CA TYR A 435 -20.69 -5.19 -17.81
C TYR A 435 -19.32 -5.59 -18.39
N HIS A 436 -18.59 -6.47 -17.72
CA HIS A 436 -17.33 -7.02 -18.24
C HIS A 436 -17.54 -7.92 -19.47
N GLU A 437 -18.61 -8.73 -19.48
CA GLU A 437 -19.00 -9.55 -20.64
C GLU A 437 -19.41 -8.66 -21.83
N PHE A 438 -20.19 -7.60 -21.59
CA PHE A 438 -20.53 -6.60 -22.60
C PHE A 438 -19.29 -5.89 -23.16
N GLN A 439 -18.34 -5.48 -22.31
CA GLN A 439 -17.06 -4.88 -22.74
C GLN A 439 -16.17 -5.86 -23.51
N ALA A 440 -16.24 -7.16 -23.23
CA ALA A 440 -15.56 -8.19 -24.04
C ALA A 440 -16.22 -8.34 -25.42
N ALA A 441 -17.56 -8.41 -25.48
CA ALA A 441 -18.32 -8.46 -26.72
C ALA A 441 -18.08 -7.22 -27.60
N LEU A 442 -18.10 -6.02 -27.02
CA LEU A 442 -17.83 -4.77 -27.72
C LEU A 442 -16.45 -4.75 -28.38
N ARG A 443 -15.41 -5.23 -27.67
CA ARG A 443 -14.04 -5.34 -28.21
C ARG A 443 -13.92 -6.39 -29.32
N MET A 444 -14.67 -7.49 -29.25
CA MET A 444 -14.76 -8.46 -30.35
C MET A 444 -15.42 -7.82 -31.59
N CYS A 445 -16.52 -7.09 -31.43
CA CYS A 445 -17.17 -6.36 -32.53
C CYS A 445 -16.26 -5.29 -33.15
N GLN A 446 -15.49 -4.56 -32.34
CA GLN A 446 -14.51 -3.58 -32.82
C GLN A 446 -13.39 -4.25 -33.63
N THR A 447 -12.78 -5.31 -33.10
CA THR A 447 -11.73 -6.07 -33.80
C THR A 447 -12.24 -6.64 -35.14
N PHE A 448 -13.47 -7.16 -35.15
CA PHE A 448 -14.12 -7.65 -36.36
C PHE A 448 -14.37 -6.53 -37.38
N ALA A 449 -14.87 -5.37 -36.95
CA ALA A 449 -15.09 -4.22 -37.83
C ALA A 449 -13.78 -3.67 -38.42
N GLU A 450 -12.69 -3.64 -37.64
CA GLU A 450 -11.35 -3.28 -38.12
C GLU A 450 -10.84 -4.29 -39.16
N GLY A 451 -10.99 -5.60 -38.90
CA GLY A 451 -10.64 -6.65 -39.85
C GLY A 451 -11.43 -6.56 -41.16
N LEU A 452 -12.73 -6.29 -41.08
CA LEU A 452 -13.62 -6.16 -42.23
C LEU A 452 -13.34 -4.87 -43.03
N HIS A 453 -12.98 -3.78 -42.34
CA HIS A 453 -12.45 -2.57 -42.97
C HIS A 453 -11.11 -2.85 -43.68
N HIS A 454 -10.20 -3.64 -43.11
CA HIS A 454 -8.96 -4.05 -43.77
C HIS A 454 -9.19 -4.91 -45.03
N LEU A 455 -10.14 -5.85 -44.98
CA LEU A 455 -10.50 -6.67 -46.14
C LEU A 455 -11.13 -5.84 -47.26
N THR A 456 -12.01 -4.89 -46.93
CA THR A 456 -12.71 -4.04 -47.92
C THR A 456 -11.88 -2.87 -48.44
N SER A 457 -10.88 -2.39 -47.68
CA SER A 457 -9.97 -1.31 -48.12
C SER A 457 -8.80 -1.82 -49.00
N CYS A 458 -8.55 -3.13 -49.05
CA CYS A 458 -7.63 -3.75 -49.99
C CYS A 458 -8.13 -3.68 -51.44
N LYS A 459 -7.66 -2.69 -52.21
CA LYS A 459 -8.00 -2.42 -53.63
C LYS A 459 -7.64 -3.53 -54.66
N ALA A 460 -7.30 -4.74 -54.24
CA ALA A 460 -6.93 -5.84 -55.13
C ALA A 460 -7.28 -7.22 -54.56
N LEU A 461 -8.57 -7.53 -54.48
CA LEU A 461 -9.01 -8.93 -54.55
C LEU A 461 -9.31 -9.27 -56.02
N PRO A 462 -8.58 -10.20 -56.65
CA PRO A 462 -8.89 -10.62 -58.01
C PRO A 462 -10.26 -11.31 -58.02
N ALA A 463 -11.12 -10.91 -58.96
CA ALA A 463 -12.47 -11.45 -59.09
C ALA A 463 -12.45 -12.89 -59.64
N GLN A 464 -12.20 -13.88 -58.78
CA GLN A 464 -12.36 -15.31 -59.10
C GLN A 464 -12.34 -16.24 -57.87
N SER A 465 -13.47 -16.32 -57.17
CA SER A 465 -14.11 -17.59 -56.79
C SER A 465 -15.44 -17.33 -56.08
N THR A 466 -16.54 -17.83 -56.65
CA THR A 466 -17.76 -18.06 -55.87
C THR A 466 -17.50 -19.21 -54.90
N PRO A 467 -17.63 -19.03 -53.57
CA PRO A 467 -17.58 -20.15 -52.65
C PRO A 467 -18.78 -21.10 -52.92
N PRO A 468 -18.64 -22.41 -52.68
CA PRO A 468 -19.77 -23.33 -52.76
C PRO A 468 -20.79 -22.99 -51.67
N ILE A 469 -22.07 -23.08 -52.02
CA ILE A 469 -23.23 -22.65 -51.18
C ILE A 469 -23.46 -23.52 -49.93
N ASP A 470 -22.66 -24.57 -49.73
CA ASP A 470 -22.82 -25.56 -48.67
C ASP A 470 -21.80 -25.41 -47.51
N ASP A 471 -21.12 -24.27 -47.37
CA ASP A 471 -20.30 -23.97 -46.18
C ASP A 471 -21.16 -23.35 -45.06
N PRO A 472 -21.32 -23.99 -43.89
CA PRO A 472 -22.10 -23.42 -42.78
C PRO A 472 -21.45 -22.20 -42.09
N TRP A 473 -20.29 -21.73 -42.56
CA TRP A 473 -19.59 -20.53 -42.06
C TRP A 473 -19.56 -19.34 -43.03
N SER A 474 -20.21 -19.43 -44.20
CA SER A 474 -20.40 -18.30 -45.14
C SER A 474 -21.70 -17.54 -44.89
#